data_AF-A0A818WLK1-F1
#
_entry.id   AF-A0A818WLK1-F1
#
_cell.length_a   1.000
_cell.length_b   1.000
_cell.length_c   1.000
_cell.angle_alpha   90.00
_cell.angle_beta   90.00
_cell.angle_gamma   90.00
#
_symmetry.space_group_name_H-M   'P 1'
#
loop_
_entity.id
_entity.type
_entity.pdbx_description
1 polymer ?
#
loop_
_entity_poly.entity_id
_entity_poly.type
_entity_poly.pdbx_seq_one_letter_code
_entity_poly.pdbx_strand_id
1 'polypeptide(L)'
;MSNRRVKHNENNLQVENNRQLSRKRSLSIHKSQRVDKKYSGPTGKRYKALLTCVVCNGDAHGYNFDAISCESCKAFFRRNALRSLDKLKCRGNGCCTVTFNIRKRCKRCRLEKCLATGMRKEWILSDKE
;
A
#
# COMPACT_ATOMS: atom_id res chain seq x y z
N MET A 1 15.67 -49.60 -10.78
CA MET A 1 16.21 -48.32 -11.29
C MET A 1 15.04 -47.38 -11.58
N SER A 2 14.28 -46.96 -10.56
CA SER A 2 14.51 -45.79 -9.68
C SER A 2 14.04 -44.45 -10.28
N ASN A 3 12.72 -44.23 -10.19
CA ASN A 3 12.04 -43.02 -9.72
C ASN A 3 12.65 -41.64 -10.04
N ARG A 4 12.63 -41.21 -11.32
CA ARG A 4 12.84 -39.80 -11.67
C ARG A 4 11.56 -39.01 -12.00
N ARG A 5 10.45 -39.70 -12.33
CA ARG A 5 9.19 -39.06 -12.75
C ARG A 5 8.29 -38.61 -11.59
N VAL A 6 8.47 -39.18 -10.39
CA VAL A 6 7.65 -38.86 -9.20
C VAL A 6 8.11 -37.55 -8.52
N LYS A 7 9.42 -37.24 -8.54
CA LYS A 7 9.99 -36.06 -7.84
C LYS A 7 9.67 -34.70 -8.49
N HIS A 8 9.27 -34.67 -9.75
CA HIS A 8 8.91 -33.41 -10.42
C HIS A 8 7.45 -32.99 -10.19
N ASN A 9 6.59 -33.91 -9.72
CA ASN A 9 5.17 -33.62 -9.50
C ASN A 9 4.91 -33.06 -8.09
N GLU A 10 5.66 -33.52 -7.07
CA GLU A 10 5.52 -33.03 -5.69
C GLU A 10 5.96 -31.56 -5.53
N ASN A 11 6.98 -31.14 -6.29
CA ASN A 11 7.49 -29.77 -6.27
C ASN A 11 6.46 -28.75 -6.81
N ASN A 12 5.61 -29.13 -7.77
CA ASN A 12 4.63 -28.23 -8.35
C ASN A 12 3.42 -28.02 -7.42
N LEU A 13 2.99 -29.08 -6.73
CA LEU A 13 1.94 -29.01 -5.71
C LEU A 13 2.34 -28.12 -4.52
N GLN A 14 3.60 -28.17 -4.08
CA GLN A 14 4.09 -27.32 -2.99
C GLN A 14 4.18 -25.83 -3.37
N VAL A 15 4.59 -25.52 -4.61
CA VAL A 15 4.64 -24.14 -5.13
C VAL A 15 3.23 -23.55 -5.26
N GLU A 16 2.27 -24.31 -5.78
CA GLU A 16 0.86 -23.92 -5.87
C GLU A 16 0.24 -23.70 -4.49
N ASN A 17 0.50 -24.60 -3.54
CA ASN A 17 0.02 -24.47 -2.16
C ASN A 17 0.63 -23.25 -1.45
N ASN A 18 1.90 -22.95 -1.65
CA ASN A 18 2.53 -21.72 -1.12
C ASN A 18 1.97 -20.44 -1.77
N ARG A 19 1.64 -20.48 -3.07
CA ARG A 19 0.96 -19.39 -3.78
C ARG A 19 -0.48 -19.20 -3.29
N GLN A 20 -1.16 -20.29 -2.95
CA GLN A 20 -2.49 -20.27 -2.35
C GLN A 20 -2.44 -19.78 -0.89
N LEU A 21 -1.44 -20.17 -0.09
CA LEU A 21 -1.23 -19.66 1.27
C LEU A 21 -0.86 -18.17 1.29
N SER A 22 -0.04 -17.70 0.35
CA SER A 22 0.29 -16.28 0.23
C SER A 22 -0.93 -15.45 -0.20
N ARG A 23 -1.73 -15.94 -1.17
CA ARG A 23 -3.02 -15.34 -1.56
C ARG A 23 -4.05 -15.35 -0.43
N LYS A 24 -4.13 -16.44 0.35
CA LYS A 24 -5.00 -16.53 1.54
C LYS A 24 -4.55 -15.56 2.63
N ARG A 25 -3.24 -15.40 2.88
CA ARG A 25 -2.70 -14.36 3.78
C ARG A 25 -3.07 -12.96 3.30
N SER A 26 -2.93 -12.65 2.01
CA SER A 26 -3.34 -11.36 1.43
C SER A 26 -4.85 -11.10 1.60
N LEU A 27 -5.70 -12.10 1.33
CA LEU A 27 -7.16 -12.01 1.50
C LEU A 27 -7.58 -11.85 2.97
N SER A 28 -6.90 -12.52 3.90
CA SER A 28 -7.16 -12.38 5.34
C SER A 28 -6.77 -11.01 5.89
N ILE A 29 -5.71 -10.39 5.37
CA ILE A 29 -5.30 -9.02 5.73
C ILE A 29 -6.35 -8.00 5.26
N HIS A 30 -6.95 -8.19 4.08
CA HIS A 30 -8.00 -7.31 3.56
C HIS A 30 -9.38 -7.50 4.24
N LYS A 31 -9.62 -8.60 4.97
CA LYS A 31 -10.96 -8.90 5.54
C LYS A 31 -11.20 -8.28 6.94
N SER A 32 -10.15 -7.86 7.65
CA SER A 32 -10.24 -7.40 9.05
C SER A 32 -10.40 -5.89 9.26
N GLN A 33 -10.59 -5.08 8.22
CA GLN A 33 -10.69 -3.62 8.40
C GLN A 33 -11.84 -3.01 7.60
N ARG A 34 -13.07 -3.52 7.80
CA ARG A 34 -14.20 -2.60 7.82
C ARG A 34 -14.02 -1.78 9.09
N VAL A 35 -13.60 -0.52 8.96
CA VAL A 35 -13.56 0.39 10.10
C VAL A 35 -15.01 0.56 10.55
N ASP A 36 -15.42 -0.20 11.57
CA ASP A 36 -16.75 -0.10 12.14
C ASP A 36 -16.96 1.35 12.58
N LYS A 37 -18.03 1.93 12.06
CA LYS A 37 -18.45 3.32 12.25
C LYS A 37 -19.05 3.51 13.65
N LYS A 38 -18.46 2.91 14.69
CA LYS A 38 -18.97 2.86 16.08
C LYS A 38 -17.84 3.10 17.07
N TYR A 39 -17.46 4.36 17.28
CA TYR A 39 -16.72 4.77 18.48
C TYR A 39 -17.48 5.95 19.11
N SER A 40 -18.40 5.63 20.02
CA SER A 40 -19.16 6.59 20.82
C SER A 40 -18.69 6.49 22.27
N GLY A 41 -17.75 7.37 22.66
CA GLY A 41 -17.39 7.57 24.06
C GLY A 41 -18.43 8.44 24.81
N PRO A 42 -18.41 8.49 26.15
CA PRO A 42 -19.48 9.08 26.98
C PRO A 42 -19.52 10.62 26.99
N THR A 43 -18.56 11.29 26.35
CA THR A 43 -18.48 12.75 26.30
C THR A 43 -18.55 13.18 24.85
N GLY A 44 -19.55 14.00 24.47
CA GLY A 44 -19.86 14.45 23.10
C GLY A 44 -18.79 15.25 22.35
N LYS A 45 -17.51 15.12 22.69
CA LYS A 45 -16.39 15.54 21.85
C LYS A 45 -16.03 14.38 20.91
N ARG A 46 -16.24 14.58 19.60
CA ARG A 46 -15.74 13.68 18.55
C ARG A 46 -14.21 13.65 18.58
N TYR A 47 -13.62 12.86 19.46
CA TYR A 47 -12.25 12.38 19.25
C TYR A 47 -12.33 11.43 18.06
N LYS A 48 -12.24 11.97 16.84
CA LYS A 48 -11.89 11.16 15.68
C LYS A 48 -10.59 10.47 16.07
N ALA A 49 -10.60 9.14 16.17
CA ALA A 49 -9.35 8.38 16.23
C ALA A 49 -8.49 8.89 15.07
N LEU A 50 -7.39 9.58 15.40
CA LEU A 50 -6.54 10.22 14.40
C LEU A 50 -5.82 9.09 13.66
N LEU A 51 -6.31 8.76 12.47
CA LEU A 51 -5.63 7.82 11.59
C LEU A 51 -4.29 8.42 11.17
N THR A 52 -3.25 7.60 11.13
CA THR A 52 -1.90 8.02 10.71
C THR A 52 -1.62 7.57 9.29
N CYS A 53 -1.16 8.48 8.43
CA CYS A 53 -0.80 8.20 7.05
C CYS A 53 0.42 7.27 6.98
N VAL A 54 0.27 6.08 6.42
CA VAL A 54 1.35 5.07 6.37
C VAL A 54 2.55 5.49 5.51
N VAL A 55 2.37 6.50 4.65
CA VAL A 55 3.45 7.02 3.78
C VAL A 55 4.33 8.03 4.52
N CYS A 56 3.74 8.98 5.25
CA CYS A 56 4.49 10.12 5.80
C CYS A 56 4.23 10.41 7.27
N ASN A 57 3.44 9.59 7.96
CA ASN A 57 3.08 9.72 9.37
C ASN A 57 2.34 11.02 9.73
N GLY A 58 1.72 11.68 8.74
CA GLY A 58 0.81 12.81 8.98
C GLY A 58 -0.62 12.36 9.24
N ASP A 59 -1.48 13.31 9.61
CA ASP A 59 -2.91 13.04 9.83
C ASP A 59 -3.58 12.51 8.56
N ALA A 60 -4.21 11.35 8.69
CA ALA A 60 -4.98 10.71 7.64
C ALA A 60 -6.48 10.89 7.88
N HIS A 61 -7.22 10.96 6.78
CA HIS A 61 -8.68 11.14 6.81
C HIS A 61 -9.43 9.88 6.37
N GLY A 62 -8.71 8.80 6.07
CA GLY A 62 -9.27 7.51 5.65
C GLY A 62 -8.41 6.79 4.62
N TYR A 63 -9.01 5.81 3.97
CA TYR A 63 -8.41 5.04 2.89
C TYR A 63 -8.41 5.83 1.58
N ASN A 64 -7.29 5.80 0.88
CA ASN A 64 -7.15 6.36 -0.45
C ASN A 64 -6.31 5.40 -1.29
N PHE A 65 -6.84 4.96 -2.43
CA PHE A 65 -6.17 4.00 -3.30
C PHE A 65 -5.73 2.73 -2.54
N ASP A 66 -6.57 2.21 -1.64
CA ASP A 66 -6.33 1.00 -0.82
C ASP A 66 -5.35 1.15 0.37
N ALA A 67 -4.95 2.38 0.73
CA ALA A 67 -4.11 2.62 1.92
C ALA A 67 -4.57 3.82 2.77
N ILE A 68 -4.38 3.75 4.10
CA ILE A 68 -4.63 4.88 5.02
C ILE A 68 -3.63 6.00 4.71
N SER A 69 -4.11 7.12 4.19
CA SER A 69 -3.22 8.20 3.75
C SER A 69 -3.78 9.60 4.02
N CYS A 70 -2.89 10.59 4.09
CA CYS A 70 -3.24 12.00 4.19
C CYS A 70 -3.56 12.59 2.81
N GLU A 71 -4.27 13.73 2.78
CA GLU A 71 -4.68 14.38 1.52
C GLU A 71 -3.48 14.72 0.62
N SER A 72 -2.34 15.09 1.22
CA SER A 72 -1.11 15.35 0.47
C SER A 72 -0.58 14.10 -0.26
N CYS A 73 -0.65 12.92 0.38
CA CYS A 73 -0.16 11.68 -0.24
C CYS A 73 -1.14 11.13 -1.26
N LYS A 74 -2.45 11.24 -1.01
CA LYS A 74 -3.51 10.99 -2.00
C LYS A 74 -3.31 11.81 -3.28
N ALA A 75 -3.23 13.14 -3.16
CA ALA A 75 -3.07 14.03 -4.31
C ALA A 75 -1.72 13.87 -5.02
N PHE A 76 -0.67 13.51 -4.27
CA PHE A 76 0.63 13.17 -4.85
C PHE A 76 0.57 11.88 -5.65
N PHE A 77 -0.03 10.82 -5.10
CA PHE A 77 -0.15 9.52 -5.73
C PHE A 77 -0.96 9.61 -7.02
N ARG A 78 -2.14 10.23 -7.00
CA ARG A 78 -2.97 10.44 -8.19
C ARG A 78 -2.19 11.06 -9.37
N ARG A 79 -1.32 12.04 -9.10
CA ARG A 79 -0.52 12.73 -10.13
C ARG A 79 0.70 11.96 -10.63
N ASN A 80 1.19 10.99 -9.88
CA ASN A 80 2.50 10.37 -10.15
C ASN A 80 2.46 8.85 -10.31
N ALA A 81 1.39 8.15 -9.90
CA ALA A 81 1.33 6.70 -9.88
C ALA A 81 1.43 6.03 -11.26
N LEU A 82 1.06 6.74 -12.33
CA LEU A 82 1.21 6.29 -13.70
C LEU A 82 2.55 6.69 -14.33
N ARG A 83 3.36 7.51 -13.65
CA ARG A 83 4.70 7.88 -14.12
C ARG A 83 5.67 6.74 -13.80
N SER A 84 6.57 6.48 -14.72
CA SER A 84 7.67 5.56 -14.47
C SER A 84 8.66 6.15 -13.45
N LEU A 85 9.17 5.32 -12.53
CA LEU A 85 10.01 5.75 -11.40
C LEU A 85 11.39 6.25 -11.82
N ASP A 86 11.89 5.81 -12.97
CA ASP A 86 13.10 6.30 -13.64
C ASP A 86 12.99 7.80 -14.01
N LYS A 87 11.80 8.28 -14.39
CA LYS A 87 11.53 9.69 -14.69
C LYS A 87 11.54 10.59 -13.44
N LEU A 88 11.54 10.01 -12.24
CA LEU A 88 11.68 10.74 -10.98
C LEU A 88 13.12 10.58 -10.48
N LYS A 89 13.93 11.63 -10.58
CA LYS A 89 15.30 11.60 -10.05
C LYS A 89 15.31 11.63 -8.51
N CYS A 90 16.02 10.69 -7.90
CA CYS A 90 16.44 10.81 -6.50
C CYS A 90 17.81 11.50 -6.45
N ARG A 91 18.00 12.42 -5.49
CA ARG A 91 19.29 13.09 -5.25
C ARG A 91 20.15 12.39 -4.18
N GLY A 92 19.58 11.40 -3.49
CA GLY A 92 20.29 10.54 -2.54
C GLY A 92 20.46 9.12 -3.09
N ASN A 93 20.51 8.15 -2.19
CA ASN A 93 20.74 6.72 -2.49
C ASN A 93 19.46 5.91 -2.80
N GLY A 94 18.36 6.57 -3.15
CA GLY A 94 17.06 5.89 -3.34
C GLY A 94 16.32 5.51 -2.05
N CYS A 95 16.90 5.72 -0.87
CA CYS A 95 16.28 5.36 0.43
C CYS A 95 15.91 6.59 1.27
N CYS A 96 15.47 7.69 0.65
CA CYS A 96 15.17 8.93 1.39
C CYS A 96 14.03 8.72 2.40
N THR A 97 14.23 9.18 3.63
CA THR A 97 13.19 9.19 4.66
C THR A 97 11.99 10.05 4.23
N VAL A 98 10.79 9.51 4.36
CA VAL A 98 9.53 10.19 4.04
C VAL A 98 8.73 10.38 5.33
N THR A 99 8.73 11.61 5.86
CA THR A 99 7.89 12.05 6.99
C THR A 99 7.06 13.28 6.61
N PHE A 100 6.15 13.73 7.47
CA PHE A 100 5.24 14.84 7.22
C PHE A 100 5.97 16.10 6.73
N ASN A 101 7.06 16.45 7.40
CA ASN A 101 7.84 17.67 7.13
C ASN A 101 8.70 17.57 5.86
N ILE A 102 9.24 16.38 5.55
CA ILE A 102 10.29 16.23 4.53
C ILE A 102 9.86 15.42 3.30
N ARG A 103 8.61 14.94 3.25
CA ARG A 103 8.05 14.19 2.11
C ARG A 103 8.17 14.88 0.74
N LYS A 104 8.37 16.19 0.71
CA LYS A 104 8.55 16.94 -0.55
C LYS A 104 9.98 16.84 -1.12
N ARG A 105 10.97 16.40 -0.33
CA ARG A 105 12.39 16.39 -0.72
C ARG A 105 12.70 15.44 -1.88
N CYS A 106 12.07 14.27 -1.93
CA CYS A 106 12.33 13.28 -2.97
C CYS A 106 11.02 12.69 -3.50
N LYS A 107 10.63 13.08 -4.71
CA LYS A 107 9.41 12.57 -5.37
C LYS A 107 9.52 11.06 -5.64
N ARG A 108 10.71 10.58 -6.04
CA ARG A 108 10.94 9.15 -6.31
C ARG A 108 10.65 8.29 -5.09
N CYS A 109 11.38 8.51 -3.99
CA CYS A 109 11.23 7.72 -2.77
C CYS A 109 9.83 7.87 -2.16
N ARG A 110 9.18 9.03 -2.32
CA ARG A 110 7.78 9.19 -1.90
C ARG A 110 6.83 8.31 -2.71
N LEU A 111 6.97 8.27 -4.04
CA LEU A 111 6.13 7.44 -4.89
C LEU A 111 6.39 5.95 -4.66
N GLU A 112 7.66 5.58 -4.54
CA GLU A 112 8.07 4.22 -4.20
C GLU A 112 7.47 3.77 -2.85
N LYS A 113 7.53 4.63 -1.83
CA LYS A 113 6.89 4.34 -0.54
C LYS A 113 5.37 4.22 -0.65
N CYS A 114 4.71 5.08 -1.43
CA CYS A 114 3.27 4.94 -1.69
C CYS A 114 2.91 3.54 -2.21
N LEU A 115 3.62 3.08 -3.25
CA LEU A 115 3.42 1.76 -3.84
C LEU A 115 3.74 0.65 -2.84
N ALA A 116 4.87 0.75 -2.13
CA ALA A 116 5.30 -0.23 -1.13
C ALA A 116 4.31 -0.36 0.05
N THR A 117 3.61 0.73 0.40
CA THR A 117 2.56 0.72 1.46
C THR A 117 1.19 0.25 0.96
N GLY A 118 1.09 -0.22 -0.28
CA GLY A 118 -0.14 -0.79 -0.83
C GLY A 118 -1.05 0.21 -1.54
N MET A 119 -0.57 1.43 -1.87
CA MET A 119 -1.36 2.31 -2.73
C MET A 119 -1.43 1.74 -4.15
N ARG A 120 -2.65 1.54 -4.66
CA ARG A 120 -2.93 0.86 -5.93
C ARG A 120 -3.29 1.83 -7.04
N LYS A 121 -2.46 1.88 -8.07
CA LYS A 121 -2.65 2.77 -9.23
C LYS A 121 -3.86 2.39 -10.08
N GLU A 122 -4.35 1.16 -9.96
CA GLU A 122 -5.51 0.64 -10.69
C GLU A 122 -6.82 1.34 -10.28
N TRP A 123 -6.85 1.99 -9.11
CA TRP A 123 -7.99 2.78 -8.62
C TRP A 123 -7.97 4.23 -9.11
N ILE A 124 -6.98 4.60 -9.94
CA ILE A 124 -6.98 5.89 -10.62
C ILE A 124 -7.79 5.67 -11.90
N LEU A 125 -9.00 6.21 -11.93
CA LEU A 125 -9.81 6.26 -13.14
C LEU A 125 -9.01 7.04 -14.20
N SER A 126 -8.59 6.34 -15.25
CA SER A 126 -8.25 6.99 -16.51
C SER A 126 -9.57 7.32 -17.19
N ASP A 127 -9.74 8.55 -17.64
CA ASP A 127 -10.84 8.91 -18.55
C ASP A 127 -10.71 8.00 -19.79
N LYS A 128 -11.45 6.90 -19.79
CA LYS A 128 -11.67 6.09 -20.99
C LYS A 128 -12.92 6.67 -21.62
N GLU A 129 -12.70 7.44 -22.67
CA GLU A 129 -13.69 7.66 -23.73
C GLU A 129 -14.04 6.31 -24.40
#